data_AF-A0A929UJU7-F1
#
_entry.id   AF-A0A929UJU7-F1
#
_cell.length_a   1.000
_cell.length_b   1.000
_cell.length_c   1.000
_cell.angle_alpha   90.00
_cell.angle_beta   90.00
_cell.angle_gamma   90.00
#
_symmetry.space_group_name_H-M   'P 1'
#
loop_
_entity.id
_entity.type
_entity.pdbx_description
1 polymer ?
#
loop_
_entity_poly.entity_id
_entity_poly.type
_entity_poly.pdbx_seq_one_letter_code
_entity_poly.pdbx_strand_id
1 'polypeptide(L)'
;MIRFYLQKLVRDKVVKKCLDDPEFLHTEYRTLDKQEFRRELLRKVHEEVDEIPLDDTQRDESLKELADLQEVVDALRQAFGFSIEQVQEEMARKKQDNGGFDNRHYIEYNDFTDDSRWVEILRAQPGKYHEEKS
;
A
#
# COMPACT_ATOMS: atom_id res chain seq x y z
N MET A 1 5.60 30.73 -15.14
CA MET A 1 5.83 29.66 -14.14
C MET A 1 4.65 28.72 -14.19
N ILE A 2 4.89 27.43 -14.35
CA ILE A 2 3.86 26.38 -14.27
C ILE A 2 4.01 25.70 -12.90
N ARG A 3 2.91 25.36 -12.23
CA ARG A 3 2.92 24.73 -10.90
C ARG A 3 2.17 23.40 -10.92
N PHE A 4 2.81 22.36 -10.42
CA PHE A 4 2.21 21.06 -10.15
C PHE A 4 2.16 20.81 -8.64
N TYR A 5 1.08 20.19 -8.15
CA TYR A 5 0.92 19.82 -6.75
C TYR A 5 1.14 18.31 -6.58
N LEU A 6 2.37 17.91 -6.24
CA LEU A 6 2.74 16.50 -6.12
C LEU A 6 2.11 15.83 -4.87
N GLN A 7 2.02 16.56 -3.75
CA GLN A 7 1.37 16.11 -2.51
C GLN A 7 1.71 14.68 -2.08
N LYS A 8 3.01 14.35 -2.09
CA LYS A 8 3.49 13.00 -1.76
C LYS A 8 4.69 13.02 -0.82
N LEU A 9 4.84 11.91 -0.08
CA LEU A 9 6.04 11.64 0.70
C LEU A 9 7.18 11.28 -0.26
N VAL A 10 8.38 11.83 -0.03
CA VAL A 10 9.55 11.56 -0.87
C VAL A 10 10.75 11.18 0.00
N ARG A 11 11.71 10.45 -0.59
CA ARG A 11 13.00 10.14 0.05
C ARG A 11 13.82 11.42 0.23
N ASP A 12 14.65 11.47 1.27
CA ASP A 12 15.43 12.67 1.65
C ASP A 12 16.21 13.31 0.48
N LYS A 13 16.83 12.47 -0.34
CA LYS A 13 17.64 12.94 -1.48
C LYS A 13 16.80 13.51 -2.62
N VAL A 14 15.49 13.24 -2.70
CA VAL A 14 14.61 13.80 -3.73
C VAL A 14 14.45 15.30 -3.54
N VAL A 15 14.25 15.77 -2.29
CA VAL A 15 14.20 17.20 -2.00
C VAL A 15 15.51 17.88 -2.43
N LYS A 16 16.66 17.28 -2.08
CA LYS A 16 17.96 17.80 -2.51
C LYS A 16 18.08 17.87 -4.03
N LYS A 17 17.69 16.80 -4.75
CA LYS A 17 17.70 16.79 -6.23
C LYS A 17 16.84 17.93 -6.81
N CYS A 18 15.65 18.17 -6.27
CA CYS A 18 14.80 19.27 -6.71
C CYS A 18 15.39 20.66 -6.40
N LEU A 19 16.21 20.79 -5.35
CA LEU A 19 16.87 22.07 -5.02
C LEU A 19 18.14 22.31 -5.85
N ASP A 20 18.83 21.24 -6.24
CA ASP A 20 20.08 21.30 -7.01
C ASP A 20 19.82 21.40 -8.54
N ASP A 21 18.62 21.06 -9.02
CA ASP A 21 18.26 21.06 -10.43
C ASP A 21 17.80 22.47 -10.88
N PRO A 22 18.49 23.11 -11.85
CA PRO A 22 18.16 24.45 -12.31
C PRO A 22 16.79 24.57 -13.01
N GLU A 23 16.17 23.46 -13.42
CA GLU A 23 14.81 23.47 -13.99
C GLU A 23 13.73 23.69 -12.92
N PHE A 24 14.03 23.35 -11.66
CA PHE A 24 13.13 23.53 -10.54
C PHE A 24 13.24 24.95 -9.98
N LEU A 25 12.49 25.89 -10.57
CA LEU A 25 12.49 27.29 -10.16
C LEU A 25 12.10 27.53 -8.67
N HIS A 26 11.29 26.64 -8.08
CA HIS A 26 10.91 26.66 -6.65
C HIS A 26 10.43 25.26 -6.20
N THR A 27 10.85 24.84 -5.01
CA THR A 27 10.37 23.62 -4.34
C THR A 27 9.83 23.96 -2.96
N GLU A 28 8.51 23.87 -2.78
CA GLU A 28 7.87 24.00 -1.47
C GLU A 28 7.80 22.63 -0.78
N TYR A 29 8.35 22.51 0.43
CA TYR A 29 8.32 21.27 1.20
C TYR A 29 8.32 21.55 2.70
N ARG A 30 7.89 20.57 3.50
CA ARG A 30 7.89 20.65 4.97
C ARG A 30 8.17 19.28 5.57
N THR A 31 8.70 19.26 6.78
CA THR A 31 8.79 18.04 7.58
C THR A 31 7.42 17.70 8.18
N LEU A 32 7.03 16.43 8.08
CA LEU A 32 5.77 15.92 8.64
C LEU A 32 5.94 15.61 10.13
N ASP A 33 4.89 15.82 10.93
CA ASP A 33 4.86 15.29 12.29
C ASP A 33 4.63 13.76 12.28
N LYS A 34 4.64 13.13 13.47
CA LYS A 34 4.49 11.68 13.61
C LYS A 34 3.15 11.15 13.07
N GLN A 35 2.05 11.88 13.26
CA GLN A 35 0.72 11.45 12.82
C GLN A 35 0.57 11.61 11.31
N GLU A 36 1.01 12.76 10.79
CA GLU A 36 1.03 13.02 9.36
C GLU A 36 1.94 12.03 8.63
N PHE A 37 3.13 11.77 9.15
CA PHE A 37 4.08 10.83 8.55
C PHE A 37 3.49 9.42 8.43
N ARG A 38 2.81 8.91 9.47
CA ARG A 38 2.11 7.62 9.40
C ARG A 38 1.04 7.59 8.30
N ARG A 39 0.27 8.68 8.17
CA ARG A 39 -0.77 8.79 7.13
C ARG A 39 -0.15 8.83 5.74
N GLU A 40 0.92 9.60 5.54
CA GLU A 40 1.57 9.70 4.25
C GLU A 40 2.35 8.43 3.89
N LEU A 41 2.88 7.68 4.86
CA LEU A 41 3.43 6.35 4.62
C LEU A 41 2.36 5.36 4.13
N LEU A 42 1.14 5.39 4.69
CA LEU A 42 0.03 4.57 4.17
C LEU A 42 -0.33 4.94 2.72
N ARG A 43 -0.37 6.24 2.40
CA ARG A 43 -0.57 6.68 1.01
C ARG A 43 0.57 6.23 0.11
N LYS A 44 1.81 6.29 0.60
CA LYS A 44 3.00 5.85 -0.12
C LYS A 44 2.95 4.35 -0.41
N VAL A 45 2.45 3.51 0.49
CA VAL A 45 2.20 2.07 0.21
C VAL A 45 1.29 1.89 -1.01
N HIS A 46 0.22 2.67 -1.12
CA HIS A 46 -0.65 2.62 -2.30
C HIS A 46 0.06 3.10 -3.57
N GLU A 47 0.81 4.20 -3.49
CA GLU A 47 1.65 4.70 -4.60
C GLU A 47 2.60 3.60 -5.10
N GLU A 48 3.40 2.97 -4.24
CA GLU A 48 4.37 1.96 -4.68
C GLU A 48 3.67 0.69 -5.23
N VAL A 49 2.53 0.29 -4.68
CA VAL A 49 1.76 -0.85 -5.21
C VAL A 49 1.22 -0.55 -6.61
N ASP A 50 0.74 0.67 -6.84
CA ASP A 50 0.21 1.10 -8.14
C ASP A 50 1.31 1.25 -9.20
N GLU A 51 2.57 1.44 -8.79
CA GLU A 51 3.75 1.51 -9.68
C GLU A 51 4.28 0.11 -10.08
N ILE A 52 3.96 -0.96 -9.33
CA ILE A 52 4.33 -2.34 -9.71
C ILE A 52 3.63 -2.72 -11.03
N PRO A 53 4.38 -3.06 -12.11
CA PRO A 53 3.78 -3.46 -13.36
C PRO A 53 2.88 -4.69 -13.23
N LEU A 54 1.74 -4.66 -13.93
CA LEU A 54 0.81 -5.80 -14.00
C LEU A 54 1.30 -6.90 -14.96
N ASP A 55 2.20 -6.58 -15.87
CA ASP A 55 2.76 -7.55 -16.81
C ASP A 55 4.08 -8.15 -16.30
N ASP A 56 4.28 -9.43 -16.62
CA ASP A 56 5.47 -10.18 -16.18
C ASP A 56 6.70 -9.89 -17.07
N THR A 57 6.59 -8.98 -18.04
CA THR A 57 7.68 -8.67 -18.98
C THR A 57 8.64 -7.63 -18.44
N GLN A 58 8.23 -6.83 -17.45
CA GLN A 58 9.01 -5.75 -16.86
C GLN A 58 9.74 -6.14 -15.55
N ARG A 59 10.38 -7.31 -15.53
CA ARG A 59 10.97 -7.90 -14.30
C ARG A 59 11.90 -7.00 -13.49
N ASP A 60 12.77 -6.24 -14.16
CA ASP A 60 13.72 -5.35 -13.49
C ASP A 60 12.99 -4.17 -12.82
N GLU A 61 11.89 -3.71 -13.41
CA GLU A 61 11.06 -2.66 -12.81
C GLU A 61 10.28 -3.22 -11.63
N SER A 62 9.63 -4.39 -11.79
CA SER A 62 8.95 -5.06 -10.69
C SER A 62 9.86 -5.25 -9.47
N LEU A 63 11.14 -5.59 -9.68
CA LEU A 63 12.10 -5.73 -8.57
C LEU A 63 12.35 -4.40 -7.84
N LYS A 64 12.47 -3.28 -8.57
CA LYS A 64 12.67 -1.96 -7.95
C LYS A 64 11.44 -1.56 -7.15
N GLU A 65 10.25 -1.69 -7.73
CA GLU A 65 9.01 -1.28 -7.06
C GLU A 65 8.69 -2.17 -5.85
N LEU A 66 9.02 -3.46 -5.91
CA LEU A 66 8.95 -4.34 -4.73
C LEU A 66 9.92 -3.91 -3.62
N ALA A 67 11.12 -3.42 -3.98
CA ALA A 67 12.08 -2.92 -3.00
C ALA A 67 11.62 -1.60 -2.39
N ASP A 68 11.07 -0.69 -3.19
CA ASP A 68 10.49 0.58 -2.73
C ASP A 68 9.29 0.32 -1.80
N LEU A 69 8.38 -0.59 -2.19
CA LEU A 69 7.28 -1.03 -1.33
C LEU A 69 7.77 -1.62 -0.01
N GLN A 70 8.76 -2.51 -0.04
CA GLN A 70 9.30 -3.12 1.18
C GLN A 70 9.90 -2.08 2.14
N GLU A 71 10.63 -1.09 1.62
CA GLU A 71 11.18 -0.01 2.43
C GLU A 71 10.08 0.84 3.09
N VAL A 72 9.01 1.16 2.36
CA VAL A 72 7.86 1.90 2.89
C VAL A 72 7.13 1.08 3.96
N VAL A 73 6.94 -0.23 3.75
CA VAL A 73 6.36 -1.14 4.76
C VAL A 73 7.21 -1.19 6.03
N ASP A 74 8.54 -1.24 5.90
CA ASP A 74 9.45 -1.22 7.04
C ASP A 74 9.42 0.10 7.80
N ALA A 75 9.39 1.23 7.09
CA ALA A 75 9.22 2.55 7.69
C ALA A 75 7.86 2.67 8.41
N LEU A 76 6.80 2.15 7.82
CA LEU A 76 5.45 2.13 8.41
C LEU A 76 5.41 1.27 9.68
N ARG A 77 5.98 0.07 9.63
CA ARG A 77 6.14 -0.82 10.79
C ARG A 77 6.83 -0.09 11.96
N GLN A 78 7.97 0.55 11.69
CA GLN A 78 8.71 1.32 12.69
C GLN A 78 7.90 2.52 13.19
N ALA A 79 7.21 3.22 12.30
CA ALA A 79 6.38 4.36 12.67
C ALA A 79 5.24 3.94 13.61
N PHE A 80 4.67 2.75 13.44
CA PHE A 80 3.68 2.17 14.37
C PHE A 80 4.29 1.65 15.68
N GLY A 81 5.60 1.39 15.71
CA GLY A 81 6.32 0.89 16.88
C GLY A 81 6.37 -0.63 16.96
N PHE A 82 6.17 -1.33 15.84
CA PHE A 82 6.28 -2.79 15.80
C PHE A 82 7.70 -3.23 15.49
N SER A 83 8.16 -4.29 16.15
CA SER A 83 9.38 -4.99 15.77
C SER A 83 9.16 -5.83 14.51
N ILE A 84 10.24 -6.24 13.84
CA ILE A 84 10.13 -7.12 12.67
C ILE A 84 9.61 -8.51 13.09
N GLU A 85 9.99 -8.97 14.27
CA GLU A 85 9.56 -10.24 14.86
C GLU A 85 8.06 -10.26 15.12
N GLN A 86 7.50 -9.17 15.67
CA GLN A 86 6.05 -9.08 15.89
C GLN A 86 5.25 -9.22 14.59
N VAL A 87 5.72 -8.59 13.51
CA VAL A 87 5.07 -8.72 12.20
C VAL A 87 5.23 -10.14 11.65
N GLN A 88 6.41 -10.74 11.76
CA GLN A 88 6.68 -12.10 11.31
C GLN A 88 5.85 -13.15 12.08
N GLU A 89 5.68 -12.98 13.39
CA GLU A 89 4.83 -13.84 14.21
C GLU A 89 3.37 -13.74 13.76
N GLU A 90 2.85 -12.55 13.50
CA GLU A 90 1.48 -12.39 12.97
C GLU A 90 1.32 -12.98 11.58
N MET A 91 2.32 -12.85 10.71
CA MET A 91 2.33 -13.50 9.40
C MET A 91 2.31 -15.03 9.53
N ALA A 92 3.11 -15.59 10.45
CA ALA A 92 3.16 -17.02 10.71
C ALA A 92 1.83 -17.55 11.27
N ARG A 93 1.23 -16.87 12.24
CA ARG A 93 -0.11 -17.19 12.77
C ARG A 93 -1.15 -17.24 11.66
N LYS A 94 -1.25 -16.19 10.84
CA LYS A 94 -2.19 -16.15 9.70
C LYS A 94 -1.94 -17.26 8.68
N LYS A 95 -0.68 -17.58 8.38
CA LYS A 95 -0.32 -18.67 7.46
C LYS A 95 -0.68 -20.04 8.04
N GLN A 96 -0.54 -20.24 9.35
CA GLN A 96 -0.94 -21.46 10.03
C GLN A 96 -2.47 -21.63 10.03
N ASP A 97 -3.21 -20.55 10.28
CA ASP A 97 -4.67 -20.60 10.41
C ASP A 97 -5.38 -20.69 9.05
N ASN A 98 -4.91 -19.93 8.04
CA ASN A 98 -5.59 -19.77 6.75
C ASN A 98 -4.84 -20.37 5.55
N GLY A 99 -3.61 -20.86 5.75
CA GLY A 99 -2.71 -21.21 4.66
C GLY A 99 -2.01 -19.98 4.05
N GLY A 100 -1.13 -20.25 3.08
CA GLY A 100 -0.49 -19.23 2.26
C GLY A 100 -1.16 -19.09 0.89
N PHE A 101 -0.53 -18.31 0.00
CA PHE A 101 -0.98 -18.15 -1.38
C PHE A 101 -0.49 -19.27 -2.32
N ASP A 102 0.07 -20.35 -1.77
CA ASP A 102 0.72 -21.44 -2.52
C ASP A 102 -0.24 -22.11 -3.53
N ASN A 103 -1.53 -22.24 -3.17
CA ASN A 103 -2.56 -22.86 -4.02
C ASN A 103 -3.21 -21.89 -5.03
N ARG A 104 -2.92 -20.58 -4.96
CA ARG A 104 -3.44 -19.55 -5.89
C ARG A 104 -4.97 -19.54 -6.04
N HIS A 105 -5.70 -19.83 -4.97
CA HIS A 105 -7.16 -19.77 -4.99
C HIS A 105 -7.64 -18.33 -5.22
N TYR A 106 -8.59 -18.17 -6.14
CA TYR A 106 -9.29 -16.92 -6.41
C TYR A 106 -10.79 -17.22 -6.33
N ILE A 107 -11.52 -16.47 -5.51
CA ILE A 107 -12.96 -16.63 -5.31
C ILE A 107 -13.68 -15.64 -6.21
N GLU A 108 -14.43 -16.14 -7.20
CA GLU A 108 -15.27 -15.32 -8.07
C GLU A 108 -16.55 -14.85 -7.35
N TYR A 109 -17.26 -15.78 -6.70
CA TYR A 109 -18.45 -15.49 -5.92
C TYR A 109 -18.66 -16.56 -4.83
N ASN A 110 -19.54 -16.26 -3.88
CA ASN A 110 -20.08 -17.21 -2.92
C ASN A 110 -21.59 -17.03 -2.86
N ASP A 111 -22.32 -18.14 -2.83
CA ASP A 111 -23.74 -18.12 -2.48
C ASP A 111 -23.90 -18.22 -0.97
N PHE A 112 -24.84 -17.45 -0.42
CA PHE A 112 -25.17 -17.45 1.00
C PHE A 112 -26.66 -17.75 1.19
N THR A 113 -27.00 -18.35 2.32
CA THR A 113 -28.40 -18.44 2.76
C THR A 113 -28.90 -17.05 3.15
N ASP A 114 -30.22 -16.81 3.00
CA ASP A 114 -30.84 -15.51 3.30
C ASP A 114 -30.64 -15.07 4.76
N ASP A 115 -30.49 -16.01 5.68
CA ASP A 115 -30.28 -15.79 7.12
C ASP A 115 -28.80 -15.76 7.53
N SER A 116 -27.88 -15.84 6.57
CA SER A 116 -26.45 -15.84 6.85
C SER A 116 -26.01 -14.47 7.38
N ARG A 117 -25.38 -14.47 8.57
CA ARG A 117 -24.74 -13.28 9.15
C ARG A 117 -23.75 -12.59 8.21
N TRP A 118 -23.19 -13.32 7.24
CA TRP A 118 -22.24 -12.77 6.28
C TRP A 118 -22.88 -11.79 5.30
N VAL A 119 -24.17 -11.99 4.98
CA VAL A 119 -24.89 -11.11 4.05
C VAL A 119 -24.92 -9.68 4.59
N GLU A 120 -25.20 -9.50 5.89
CA GLU A 120 -25.16 -8.18 6.54
C GLU A 120 -23.76 -7.55 6.54
N ILE A 121 -22.72 -8.36 6.82
CA ILE A 121 -21.32 -7.91 6.84
C ILE A 121 -20.85 -7.44 5.45
N LEU A 122 -21.20 -8.17 4.40
CA LEU A 122 -20.83 -7.84 3.02
C LEU A 122 -21.59 -6.59 2.53
N ARG A 123 -22.90 -6.50 2.81
CA ARG A 123 -23.74 -5.34 2.47
C ARG A 123 -23.29 -4.05 3.17
N ALA A 124 -22.64 -4.14 4.33
CA ALA A 124 -22.07 -2.98 5.02
C ALA A 124 -20.86 -2.35 4.29
N GLN A 125 -20.31 -3.03 3.26
CA GLN A 125 -19.15 -2.57 2.50
C GLN A 125 -19.43 -2.58 0.97
N PRO A 126 -20.43 -1.82 0.49
CA PRO A 126 -20.91 -1.90 -0.89
C PRO A 126 -19.89 -1.40 -1.94
N GLY A 127 -18.88 -0.63 -1.53
CA GLY A 127 -17.78 -0.24 -2.41
C GLY A 127 -16.71 -1.32 -2.60
N LYS A 128 -16.73 -2.37 -1.77
CA LYS A 128 -15.75 -3.47 -1.80
C LYS A 128 -16.35 -4.77 -2.33
N TYR A 129 -17.62 -5.03 -2.01
CA TYR A 129 -18.31 -6.25 -2.40
C TYR A 129 -19.54 -5.91 -3.25
N HIS A 130 -19.67 -6.61 -4.37
CA HIS A 130 -20.84 -6.53 -5.23
C HIS A 130 -21.83 -7.63 -4.85
N GLU A 131 -23.10 -7.25 -4.69
CA GLU A 131 -24.21 -8.19 -4.56
C GLU A 131 -25.01 -8.16 -5.88
N GLU A 132 -25.12 -9.32 -6.53
CA GLU A 132 -26.01 -9.49 -7.68
C GLU A 132 -27.45 -9.40 -7.18
N LYS A 133 -28.20 -8.41 -7.66
CA LYS A 133 -29.61 -8.23 -7.32
C LYS A 133 -30.46 -8.67 -8.51
N SER A 134 -31.33 -9.65 -8.27
CA SER A 134 -32.39 -10.05 -9.20
C SER A 134 -33.44 -8.95 -9.39
#